data_AF-A0A316NTQ4-F1
#
_entry.id   AF-A0A316NTQ4-F1
#
_cell.length_a   1.000
_cell.length_b   1.000
_cell.length_c   1.000
_cell.angle_alpha   90.00
_cell.angle_beta   90.00
_cell.angle_gamma   90.00
#
_symmetry.space_group_name_H-M   'P 1'
#
loop_
_entity.id
_entity.type
_entity.pdbx_description
1 polymer ?
#
loop_
_entity_poly.entity_id
_entity_poly.type
_entity_poly.pdbx_seq_one_letter_code
_entity_poly.pdbx_strand_id
1 'polypeptide(L)'
;MKKFLIILFCIIFNFTLADRAEAYGVRVQKDYRFTTQQDRNRRIEAYQKYLENTGIFDESHTKYKTDFKEFKKDKNYKANLNHVKHDKALPESGYKVKGNYYQMADKILANYSVTYDNDPYTEYIYDTFGNLYQVVILTGEDYILPHYKAVYSFNGYLQKVRFFAIDGYEYIFLANGDLQGVVVDKKLYNRVGRPVKVWLL
;
A
#
# COMPACT_ATOMS: atom_id res chain seq x y z
N MET A 1 38.26 33.94 -22.29
CA MET A 1 36.83 34.04 -21.91
C MET A 1 35.98 32.84 -22.33
N LYS A 2 36.12 32.27 -23.54
CA LYS A 2 35.33 31.07 -23.97
C LYS A 2 35.49 29.82 -23.08
N LYS A 3 36.70 29.56 -22.57
CA LYS A 3 36.96 28.40 -21.67
C LYS A 3 36.27 28.50 -20.31
N PHE A 4 36.07 29.71 -19.80
CA PHE A 4 35.39 29.95 -18.52
C PHE A 4 33.87 29.73 -18.64
N LEU A 5 33.29 30.10 -19.79
CA LEU A 5 31.86 29.89 -20.05
C LEU A 5 31.50 28.41 -20.18
N ILE A 6 32.40 27.60 -20.75
CA ILE A 6 32.20 26.14 -20.90
C ILE A 6 32.24 25.45 -19.53
N ILE A 7 33.19 25.83 -18.66
CA ILE A 7 33.27 25.29 -17.30
C ILE A 7 32.02 25.66 -16.48
N LEU A 8 31.57 26.91 -16.58
CA LEU A 8 30.35 27.36 -15.90
C LEU A 8 29.10 26.62 -16.42
N PHE A 9 29.00 26.40 -17.74
CA PHE A 9 27.91 25.64 -18.35
C PHE A 9 27.94 24.17 -17.92
N CYS A 10 29.12 23.53 -17.86
CA CYS A 10 29.26 22.16 -17.35
C CYS A 10 28.88 22.05 -15.86
N ILE A 11 29.18 23.04 -15.03
CA ILE A 11 28.80 23.04 -13.61
C ILE A 11 27.28 23.19 -13.47
N ILE A 12 26.66 24.13 -14.18
CA ILE A 12 25.20 24.36 -14.12
C ILE A 12 24.43 23.15 -14.69
N PHE A 13 24.92 22.52 -15.77
CA PHE A 13 24.28 21.35 -16.38
C PHE A 13 24.41 20.08 -15.53
N ASN A 14 25.48 19.94 -14.73
CA ASN A 14 25.60 18.84 -13.76
C ASN A 14 24.66 19.05 -12.56
N PHE A 15 24.43 20.29 -12.13
CA PHE A 15 23.49 20.57 -11.03
C PHE A 15 22.02 20.30 -11.40
N THR A 16 21.62 20.53 -12.65
CA THR A 16 20.23 20.28 -13.08
C THR A 16 19.90 18.82 -13.41
N LEU A 17 20.92 17.99 -13.67
CA LEU A 17 20.76 16.55 -13.90
C LEU A 17 20.93 15.70 -12.62
N ALA A 18 21.67 16.17 -11.62
CA ALA A 18 21.86 15.47 -10.35
C ALA A 18 20.55 15.34 -9.54
N ASP A 19 19.67 16.34 -9.60
CA ASP A 19 18.39 16.36 -8.87
C ASP A 19 17.39 15.30 -9.34
N ARG A 20 17.57 14.70 -10.53
CA ARG A 20 16.64 13.68 -11.06
C ARG A 20 17.12 12.24 -10.87
N ALA A 21 18.39 12.02 -10.55
CA ALA A 21 18.95 10.68 -10.37
C ALA A 21 18.99 10.21 -8.89
N GLU A 22 18.95 11.14 -7.92
CA GLU A 22 19.05 10.81 -6.49
C GLU A 22 17.75 10.28 -5.85
N ALA A 23 16.61 10.32 -6.54
CA ALA A 23 15.33 9.95 -5.92
C ALA A 23 15.12 8.42 -5.79
N TYR A 24 15.80 7.59 -6.60
CA TYR A 24 15.55 6.15 -6.66
C TYR A 24 16.81 5.27 -6.77
N GLY A 25 18.00 5.86 -6.77
CA GLY A 25 19.27 5.13 -6.90
C GLY A 25 19.83 4.71 -5.55
N VAL A 26 19.80 3.39 -5.28
CA VAL A 26 20.63 2.57 -4.36
C VAL A 26 21.70 3.32 -3.53
N ARG A 27 21.30 4.26 -2.67
CA ARG A 27 22.06 4.60 -1.47
C ARG A 27 21.64 3.59 -0.44
N VAL A 28 22.60 2.88 0.17
CA VAL A 28 22.40 2.02 1.35
C VAL A 28 21.44 2.73 2.28
N GLN A 29 20.16 2.38 2.18
CA GLN A 29 19.13 3.24 2.70
C GLN A 29 19.06 2.90 4.18
N LYS A 30 19.67 3.77 4.99
CA LYS A 30 19.75 3.57 6.44
C LYS A 30 18.36 3.25 6.94
N ASP A 31 18.27 2.17 7.70
CA ASP A 31 17.04 1.66 8.28
C ASP A 31 16.20 2.79 8.87
N TYR A 32 14.90 2.82 8.60
CA TYR A 32 14.01 3.87 9.07
C TYR A 32 14.09 4.07 10.61
N ARG A 33 14.39 3.00 11.36
CA ARG A 33 14.56 3.01 12.82
C ARG A 33 15.81 3.78 13.26
N PHE A 34 16.87 3.77 12.46
CA PHE A 34 18.20 4.29 12.84
C PHE A 34 18.67 5.49 12.02
N THR A 35 17.86 5.96 11.06
CA THR A 35 18.17 7.16 10.27
C THR A 35 17.86 8.46 11.02
N THR A 36 18.43 9.58 10.57
CA THR A 36 18.17 10.90 11.17
C THR A 36 16.72 11.35 10.94
N GLN A 37 16.19 12.23 11.79
CA GLN A 37 14.83 12.76 11.60
C GLN A 37 14.70 13.54 10.28
N GLN A 38 15.76 14.24 9.87
CA GLN A 38 15.81 14.96 8.60
C GLN A 38 15.66 14.01 7.41
N ASP A 39 16.36 12.87 7.43
CA ASP A 39 16.26 11.87 6.36
C ASP A 39 14.88 11.18 6.35
N ARG A 40 14.27 10.96 7.53
CA ARG A 40 12.88 10.46 7.58
C ARG A 40 11.92 11.43 6.89
N ASN A 41 11.97 12.71 7.27
CA ASN A 41 11.10 13.72 6.70
C ASN A 41 11.28 13.81 5.18
N ARG A 42 12.52 13.83 4.68
CA ARG A 42 12.81 13.83 3.24
C ARG A 42 12.21 12.63 2.51
N ARG A 43 12.34 11.42 3.06
CA ARG A 43 11.73 10.21 2.45
C ARG A 43 10.21 10.29 2.43
N ILE A 44 9.61 10.68 3.56
CA ILE A 44 8.15 10.79 3.70
C ILE A 44 7.60 11.81 2.70
N GLU A 45 8.22 12.99 2.59
CA GLU A 45 7.84 14.04 1.65
C GLU A 45 7.99 13.59 0.19
N ALA A 46 9.09 12.90 -0.16
CA ALA A 46 9.29 12.38 -1.50
C ALA A 46 8.22 11.35 -1.89
N TYR A 47 7.86 10.46 -0.96
CA TYR A 47 6.86 9.41 -1.19
C TYR A 47 5.43 9.96 -1.22
N GLN A 48 5.12 10.90 -0.34
CA GLN A 48 3.84 11.62 -0.36
C GLN A 48 3.68 12.35 -1.70
N LYS A 49 4.69 13.10 -2.13
CA LYS A 49 4.67 13.82 -3.42
C LYS A 49 4.54 12.87 -4.62
N TYR A 50 5.20 11.71 -4.57
CA TYR A 50 5.03 10.68 -5.61
C TYR A 50 3.57 10.25 -5.71
N LEU A 51 2.92 9.92 -4.59
CA LEU A 51 1.52 9.51 -4.54
C LEU A 51 0.56 10.64 -4.94
N GLU A 52 0.81 11.87 -4.51
CA GLU A 52 0.04 13.05 -4.94
C GLU A 52 0.09 13.20 -6.46
N ASN A 53 1.25 13.02 -7.08
CA ASN A 53 1.39 13.08 -8.54
C ASN A 53 0.66 11.95 -9.28
N THR A 54 0.32 10.84 -8.62
CA THR A 54 -0.53 9.80 -9.22
C THR A 54 -2.01 10.14 -9.13
N GLY A 55 -2.39 11.22 -8.44
CA GLY A 55 -3.78 11.60 -8.18
C GLY A 55 -4.52 10.67 -7.22
N ILE A 56 -3.82 9.80 -6.47
CA ILE A 56 -4.50 8.79 -5.64
C ILE A 56 -5.27 9.41 -4.47
N PHE A 57 -4.91 10.61 -4.05
CA PHE A 57 -5.59 11.33 -2.97
C PHE A 57 -6.71 12.25 -3.48
N ASP A 58 -6.94 12.33 -4.80
CA ASP A 58 -7.95 13.21 -5.36
C ASP A 58 -9.37 12.64 -5.16
N GLU A 59 -10.32 13.52 -4.82
CA GLU A 59 -11.67 13.18 -4.30
C GLU A 59 -12.59 12.43 -5.28
N SER A 60 -12.21 12.23 -6.56
CA SER A 60 -13.10 11.70 -7.61
C SER A 60 -13.37 10.18 -7.54
N HIS A 61 -13.09 9.54 -6.41
CA HIS A 61 -13.24 8.10 -6.18
C HIS A 61 -14.72 7.65 -6.04
N THR A 62 -15.67 8.52 -6.37
CA THR A 62 -17.11 8.24 -6.47
C THR A 62 -17.42 7.01 -7.33
N LYS A 63 -16.59 6.72 -8.35
CA LYS A 63 -16.75 5.55 -9.23
C LYS A 63 -16.82 4.23 -8.45
N TYR A 64 -15.97 4.08 -7.42
CA TYR A 64 -15.89 2.86 -6.63
C TYR A 64 -17.10 2.63 -5.72
N LYS A 65 -17.88 3.68 -5.43
CA LYS A 65 -19.17 3.53 -4.72
C LYS A 65 -20.14 2.66 -5.53
N THR A 66 -20.11 2.80 -6.84
CA THR A 66 -20.94 2.01 -7.77
C THR A 66 -20.30 0.65 -8.02
N ASP A 67 -18.99 0.61 -8.30
CA ASP A 67 -18.28 -0.62 -8.68
C ASP A 67 -18.34 -1.68 -7.57
N PHE A 68 -18.27 -1.28 -6.30
CA PHE A 68 -18.29 -2.23 -5.18
C PHE A 68 -19.70 -2.68 -4.79
N LYS A 69 -20.75 -2.09 -5.38
CA LYS A 69 -22.14 -2.35 -4.99
C LYS A 69 -22.53 -3.82 -5.17
N GLU A 70 -22.10 -4.44 -6.25
CA GLU A 70 -22.40 -5.85 -6.56
C GLU A 70 -21.66 -6.81 -5.62
N PHE A 71 -20.54 -6.37 -5.05
CA PHE A 71 -19.66 -7.14 -4.18
C PHE A 71 -19.96 -6.94 -2.70
N LYS A 72 -20.98 -6.13 -2.33
CA LYS A 72 -21.32 -5.85 -0.91
C LYS A 72 -21.60 -7.10 -0.09
N LYS A 73 -22.09 -8.16 -0.73
CA LYS A 73 -22.39 -9.44 -0.10
C LYS A 73 -21.78 -10.58 -0.92
N ASP A 74 -20.94 -11.38 -0.28
CA ASP A 74 -20.43 -12.61 -0.88
C ASP A 74 -21.53 -13.68 -0.87
N LYS A 75 -22.00 -14.06 -2.06
CA LYS A 75 -23.01 -15.10 -2.26
C LYS A 75 -22.51 -16.49 -1.83
N ASN A 76 -21.20 -16.70 -1.86
CA ASN A 76 -20.53 -17.97 -1.57
C ASN A 76 -19.86 -18.00 -0.18
N TYR A 77 -20.17 -17.05 0.71
CA TYR A 77 -19.45 -16.85 1.97
C TYR A 77 -19.32 -18.12 2.82
N LYS A 78 -20.35 -18.97 2.86
CA LYS A 78 -20.30 -20.24 3.61
C LYS A 78 -19.27 -21.21 3.06
N ALA A 79 -19.19 -21.32 1.73
CA ALA A 79 -18.21 -22.18 1.07
C ALA A 79 -16.79 -21.62 1.27
N ASN A 80 -16.63 -20.31 1.10
CA ASN A 80 -15.35 -19.61 1.30
C ASN A 80 -14.84 -19.75 2.74
N LEU A 81 -15.71 -19.60 3.74
CA LEU A 81 -15.34 -19.82 5.13
C LEU A 81 -14.99 -21.28 5.43
N ASN A 82 -15.69 -22.23 4.82
CA ASN A 82 -15.35 -23.64 4.98
C ASN A 82 -14.00 -23.99 4.36
N HIS A 83 -13.67 -23.41 3.21
CA HIS A 83 -12.36 -23.53 2.58
C HIS A 83 -11.27 -22.97 3.51
N VAL A 84 -11.43 -21.72 3.94
CA VAL A 84 -10.43 -21.03 4.78
C VAL A 84 -10.23 -21.70 6.15
N LYS A 85 -11.29 -22.24 6.76
CA LYS A 85 -11.20 -22.83 8.11
C LYS A 85 -10.77 -24.29 8.13
N HIS A 86 -11.03 -25.03 7.05
CA HIS A 86 -10.92 -26.49 7.04
C HIS A 86 -10.20 -27.04 5.80
N ASP A 87 -9.54 -26.19 5.01
CA ASP A 87 -8.82 -26.54 3.78
C ASP A 87 -9.66 -27.38 2.79
N LYS A 88 -10.99 -27.19 2.81
CA LYS A 88 -11.90 -27.88 1.88
C LYS A 88 -11.74 -27.28 0.49
N ALA A 89 -11.58 -28.11 -0.54
CA ALA A 89 -11.50 -27.62 -1.91
C ALA A 89 -12.68 -26.69 -2.24
N LEU A 90 -12.38 -25.56 -2.86
CA LEU A 90 -13.39 -24.78 -3.56
C LEU A 90 -13.80 -25.58 -4.81
N PRO A 91 -15.09 -25.66 -5.16
CA PRO A 91 -15.50 -26.07 -6.51
C PRO A 91 -14.77 -25.19 -7.53
N GLU A 92 -14.51 -25.68 -8.75
CA GLU A 92 -13.87 -24.89 -9.83
C GLU A 92 -14.42 -23.45 -9.84
N SER A 93 -13.63 -22.55 -9.27
CA SER A 93 -14.03 -21.20 -8.96
C SER A 93 -13.11 -20.26 -9.71
N GLY A 94 -13.67 -19.34 -10.48
CA GLY A 94 -12.92 -18.25 -11.14
C GLY A 94 -12.40 -17.19 -10.16
N TYR A 95 -12.03 -17.60 -8.95
CA TYR A 95 -11.52 -16.77 -7.89
C TYR A 95 -10.69 -17.59 -6.88
N LYS A 96 -9.81 -16.88 -6.18
CA LYS A 96 -8.99 -17.37 -5.07
C LYS A 96 -9.53 -16.82 -3.76
N VAL A 97 -9.36 -17.59 -2.68
CA VAL A 97 -9.77 -17.18 -1.32
C VAL A 97 -8.59 -17.31 -0.37
N LYS A 98 -8.45 -16.34 0.53
CA LYS A 98 -7.42 -16.35 1.57
C LYS A 98 -8.01 -15.98 2.92
N GLY A 99 -7.62 -16.69 3.97
CA GLY A 99 -7.92 -16.33 5.36
C GLY A 99 -6.94 -15.31 5.92
N ASN A 100 -7.48 -14.30 6.62
CA ASN A 100 -6.68 -13.33 7.35
C ASN A 100 -6.90 -13.54 8.85
N TYR A 101 -5.85 -13.93 9.57
CA TYR A 101 -5.89 -14.31 10.97
C TYR A 101 -5.29 -13.20 11.85
N TYR A 102 -5.79 -13.08 13.08
CA TYR A 102 -5.20 -12.16 14.04
C TYR A 102 -3.76 -12.57 14.39
N GLN A 103 -2.81 -11.64 14.28
CA GLN A 103 -1.40 -11.90 14.63
C GLN A 103 -1.20 -12.34 16.10
N MET A 104 -2.08 -11.93 17.02
CA MET A 104 -1.98 -12.28 18.44
C MET A 104 -2.45 -13.70 18.74
N ALA A 105 -3.18 -14.33 17.82
CA ALA A 105 -3.71 -15.65 17.99
C ALA A 105 -3.80 -16.32 16.62
N ASP A 106 -2.71 -16.97 16.22
CA ASP A 106 -2.74 -17.93 15.11
C ASP A 106 -3.90 -18.88 15.37
N LYS A 107 -4.81 -19.02 14.40
CA LYS A 107 -6.10 -19.76 14.40
C LYS A 107 -7.38 -18.92 14.58
N ILE A 108 -7.33 -17.66 15.03
CA ILE A 108 -8.54 -16.83 15.05
C ILE A 108 -8.67 -16.08 13.72
N LEU A 109 -9.57 -16.56 12.87
CA LEU A 109 -9.91 -15.92 11.61
C LEU A 109 -10.55 -14.55 11.89
N ALA A 110 -9.91 -13.48 11.44
CA ALA A 110 -10.44 -12.12 11.55
C ALA A 110 -11.42 -11.82 10.41
N ASN A 111 -11.00 -12.11 9.17
CA ASN A 111 -11.76 -11.92 7.95
C ASN A 111 -11.18 -12.83 6.85
N TYR A 112 -11.80 -12.85 5.68
CA TYR A 112 -11.24 -13.53 4.52
C TYR A 112 -11.27 -12.60 3.31
N SER A 113 -10.43 -12.86 2.33
CA SER A 113 -10.40 -12.13 1.08
C SER A 113 -10.69 -13.02 -0.11
N VAL A 114 -11.29 -12.40 -1.13
CA VAL A 114 -11.57 -13.00 -2.44
C VAL A 114 -10.91 -12.14 -3.51
N THR A 115 -10.21 -12.81 -4.44
CA THR A 115 -9.61 -12.18 -5.63
C THR A 115 -10.09 -12.96 -6.84
N TYR A 116 -10.74 -12.29 -7.78
CA TYR A 116 -11.28 -12.93 -8.98
C TYR A 116 -10.21 -13.08 -10.06
N ASP A 117 -10.25 -14.16 -10.84
CA ASP A 117 -9.21 -14.42 -11.84
C ASP A 117 -9.25 -13.41 -13.01
N ASN A 118 -10.41 -12.83 -13.29
CA ASN A 118 -10.58 -11.77 -14.29
C ASN A 118 -10.18 -10.37 -13.79
N ASP A 119 -9.97 -10.20 -12.48
CA ASP A 119 -9.44 -8.97 -11.87
C ASP A 119 -8.50 -9.34 -10.70
N PRO A 120 -7.27 -9.78 -11.01
CA PRO A 120 -6.31 -10.22 -9.99
C PRO A 120 -5.73 -9.06 -9.17
N TYR A 121 -6.01 -7.81 -9.53
CA TYR A 121 -5.50 -6.62 -8.88
C TYR A 121 -6.44 -6.08 -7.80
N THR A 122 -7.66 -6.63 -7.69
CA THR A 122 -8.63 -6.24 -6.67
C THR A 122 -8.86 -7.38 -5.68
N GLU A 123 -8.65 -7.07 -4.40
CA GLU A 123 -8.90 -7.97 -3.28
C GLU A 123 -10.11 -7.46 -2.49
N TYR A 124 -11.18 -8.25 -2.46
CA TYR A 124 -12.40 -7.96 -1.71
C TYR A 124 -12.33 -8.66 -0.36
N ILE A 125 -12.31 -7.88 0.73
CA ILE A 125 -12.18 -8.40 2.10
C ILE A 125 -13.56 -8.43 2.75
N TYR A 126 -13.94 -9.60 3.24
CA TYR A 126 -15.26 -9.90 3.83
C TYR A 126 -15.15 -10.30 5.29
N ASP A 127 -16.11 -9.85 6.10
CA ASP A 127 -16.30 -10.37 7.45
C ASP A 127 -16.75 -11.85 7.43
N THR A 128 -16.81 -12.49 8.60
CA THR A 128 -17.23 -13.90 8.71
C THR A 128 -18.72 -14.15 8.39
N PHE A 129 -19.48 -13.12 8.06
CA PHE A 129 -20.87 -13.20 7.62
C PHE A 129 -21.01 -12.89 6.12
N GLY A 130 -19.89 -12.72 5.41
CA GLY A 130 -19.86 -12.41 3.97
C GLY A 130 -20.25 -10.98 3.63
N ASN A 131 -20.22 -10.05 4.59
CA ASN A 131 -20.38 -8.62 4.29
C ASN A 131 -19.03 -8.03 3.90
N LEU A 132 -19.02 -7.24 2.83
CA LEU A 132 -17.83 -6.53 2.41
C LEU A 132 -17.38 -5.58 3.53
N TYR A 133 -16.14 -5.73 3.96
CA TYR A 133 -15.50 -4.92 4.97
C TYR A 133 -14.63 -3.84 4.31
N GLN A 134 -13.81 -4.24 3.34
CA GLN A 134 -12.82 -3.39 2.70
C GLN A 134 -12.49 -3.90 1.29
N VAL A 135 -12.04 -3.02 0.41
CA VAL A 135 -11.48 -3.39 -0.91
C VAL A 135 -10.06 -2.88 -0.99
N VAL A 136 -9.14 -3.71 -1.46
CA VAL A 136 -7.75 -3.35 -1.71
C VAL A 136 -7.48 -3.44 -3.20
N ILE A 137 -7.04 -2.35 -3.81
CA ILE A 137 -6.69 -2.28 -5.23
C ILE A 137 -5.19 -2.11 -5.34
N LEU A 138 -4.55 -3.00 -6.10
CA LEU A 138 -3.14 -2.97 -6.42
C LEU A 138 -2.93 -2.19 -7.74
N THR A 139 -2.03 -1.22 -7.75
CA THR A 139 -1.83 -0.34 -8.93
C THR A 139 -0.61 -0.69 -9.77
N GLY A 140 0.03 -1.81 -9.48
CA GLY A 140 1.16 -2.37 -10.22
C GLY A 140 1.41 -3.82 -9.81
N GLU A 141 2.43 -4.47 -10.37
CA GLU A 141 2.81 -5.81 -9.93
C GLU A 141 3.48 -5.73 -8.54
N ASP A 142 3.06 -6.59 -7.61
CA ASP A 142 3.50 -6.54 -6.21
C ASP A 142 5.00 -6.84 -6.00
N TYR A 143 5.68 -7.36 -7.03
CA TYR A 143 7.11 -7.61 -7.04
C TYR A 143 7.94 -6.50 -7.71
N ILE A 144 7.32 -5.46 -8.28
CA ILE A 144 8.01 -4.33 -8.90
C ILE A 144 7.88 -3.10 -8.00
N LEU A 145 9.02 -2.52 -7.60
CA LEU A 145 9.06 -1.28 -6.82
C LEU A 145 9.33 -0.06 -7.72
N PRO A 146 8.74 1.12 -7.43
CA PRO A 146 7.74 1.36 -6.41
C PRO A 146 6.33 0.96 -6.87
N HIS A 147 5.50 0.49 -5.94
CA HIS A 147 4.07 0.26 -6.16
C HIS A 147 3.25 0.66 -4.91
N TYR A 148 1.92 0.72 -5.04
CA TYR A 148 1.04 0.93 -3.90
C TYR A 148 -0.23 0.07 -3.92
N LYS A 149 -0.80 -0.09 -2.74
CA LYS A 149 -2.12 -0.65 -2.50
C LYS A 149 -3.04 0.46 -2.00
N ALA A 150 -4.09 0.74 -2.75
CA ALA A 150 -5.14 1.67 -2.34
C ALA A 150 -6.20 0.89 -1.56
N VAL A 151 -6.55 1.38 -0.37
CA VAL A 151 -7.46 0.72 0.55
C VAL A 151 -8.75 1.53 0.65
N TYR A 152 -9.86 0.92 0.28
CA TYR A 152 -11.18 1.53 0.27
C TYR A 152 -12.10 0.87 1.29
N SER A 153 -12.92 1.67 1.95
CA SER A 153 -14.05 1.18 2.74
C SER A 153 -15.06 0.45 1.85
N PHE A 154 -15.93 -0.37 2.46
CA PHE A 154 -17.06 -1.02 1.78
C PHE A 154 -18.02 -0.07 1.04
N ASN A 155 -17.98 1.22 1.37
CA ASN A 155 -18.76 2.28 0.72
C ASN A 155 -17.98 3.01 -0.39
N GLY A 156 -16.79 2.56 -0.76
CA GLY A 156 -16.00 3.13 -1.85
C GLY A 156 -15.18 4.38 -1.49
N TYR A 157 -15.08 4.74 -0.21
CA TYR A 157 -14.21 5.84 0.23
C TYR A 157 -12.79 5.33 0.45
N LEU A 158 -11.79 6.01 -0.13
CA LEU A 158 -10.39 5.78 0.19
C LEU A 158 -10.18 5.97 1.70
N GLN A 159 -9.44 5.06 2.33
CA GLN A 159 -9.09 5.10 3.75
C GLN A 159 -7.60 5.34 3.93
N LYS A 160 -6.78 4.59 3.20
CA LYS A 160 -5.32 4.66 3.25
C LYS A 160 -4.69 4.17 1.95
N VAL A 161 -3.43 4.54 1.75
CA VAL A 161 -2.55 4.06 0.69
C VAL A 161 -1.33 3.43 1.36
N ARG A 162 -1.06 2.16 1.04
CA ARG A 162 0.13 1.43 1.48
C ARG A 162 1.14 1.48 0.35
N PHE A 163 2.26 2.17 0.56
CA PHE A 163 3.27 2.41 -0.45
C PHE A 163 4.54 1.61 -0.17
N PHE A 164 5.04 0.96 -1.23
CA PHE A 164 6.19 0.08 -1.20
C PHE A 164 7.21 0.65 -2.16
N ALA A 165 8.29 1.22 -1.62
CA ALA A 165 9.42 1.74 -2.40
C ALA A 165 10.72 0.97 -2.15
N ILE A 166 10.76 0.16 -1.10
CA ILE A 166 11.95 -0.55 -0.62
C ILE A 166 11.49 -1.87 -0.01
N ASP A 167 12.24 -2.93 -0.26
CA ASP A 167 11.97 -4.23 0.34
C ASP A 167 11.92 -4.17 1.87
N GLY A 168 10.87 -4.77 2.44
CA GLY A 168 10.65 -4.83 3.89
C GLY A 168 10.08 -3.57 4.53
N TYR A 169 9.79 -2.52 3.75
CA TYR A 169 9.16 -1.29 4.22
C TYR A 169 7.80 -1.07 3.57
N GLU A 170 6.84 -0.67 4.39
CA GLU A 170 5.54 -0.21 3.92
C GLU A 170 5.20 1.13 4.57
N TYR A 171 5.04 2.16 3.75
CA TYR A 171 4.64 3.49 4.19
C TYR A 171 3.12 3.61 4.09
N ILE A 172 2.46 3.90 5.20
CA ILE A 172 1.01 4.02 5.25
C ILE A 172 0.64 5.50 5.30
N PHE A 173 -0.01 5.96 4.24
CA PHE A 173 -0.58 7.30 4.14
C PHE A 173 -2.11 7.22 4.28
N LEU A 174 -2.71 8.13 5.03
CA LEU A 174 -4.16 8.26 5.12
C LEU A 174 -4.73 8.86 3.83
N ALA A 175 -6.04 8.82 3.68
CA ALA A 175 -6.73 9.36 2.49
C ALA A 175 -6.44 10.85 2.24
N ASN A 176 -6.08 11.61 3.26
CA ASN A 176 -5.69 13.03 3.16
C ASN A 176 -4.20 13.25 2.85
N GLY A 177 -3.43 12.19 2.60
CA GLY A 177 -2.00 12.25 2.33
C GLY A 177 -1.11 12.25 3.59
N ASP A 178 -1.67 12.32 4.80
CA ASP A 178 -0.86 12.31 6.02
C ASP A 178 -0.26 10.93 6.29
N LEU A 179 1.01 10.89 6.72
CA LEU A 179 1.65 9.65 7.13
C LEU A 179 1.03 9.14 8.46
N GLN A 180 0.41 7.97 8.41
CA GLN A 180 0.02 7.21 9.60
C GLN A 180 1.24 6.55 10.26
N GLY A 181 2.12 5.96 9.45
CA GLY A 181 3.37 5.36 9.93
C GLY A 181 4.06 4.48 8.89
N VAL A 182 5.12 3.81 9.32
CA VAL A 182 5.93 2.92 8.49
C VAL A 182 5.99 1.54 9.13
N VAL A 183 5.56 0.51 8.43
CA VAL A 183 5.69 -0.87 8.89
C VAL A 183 7.08 -1.38 8.52
N VAL A 184 7.80 -1.88 9.53
CA VAL A 184 9.10 -2.54 9.41
C VAL A 184 9.03 -3.81 10.25
N ASP A 185 9.38 -4.97 9.69
CA ASP A 185 9.36 -6.26 10.39
C ASP A 185 8.02 -6.53 11.12
N LYS A 186 6.89 -6.27 10.44
CA LYS A 186 5.52 -6.40 10.97
C LYS A 186 5.17 -5.48 12.14
N LYS A 187 5.98 -4.45 12.43
CA LYS A 187 5.73 -3.45 13.47
C LYS A 187 5.55 -2.07 12.86
N LEU A 188 4.53 -1.34 13.32
CA LEU A 188 4.29 0.04 12.90
C LEU A 188 5.17 1.01 13.69
N TYR A 189 5.87 1.89 13.00
CA TYR A 189 6.66 2.98 13.55
C TYR A 189 6.06 4.31 13.14
N ASN A 190 6.01 5.27 14.07
CA ASN A 190 5.53 6.62 13.78
C ASN A 190 6.56 7.42 12.96
N ARG A 191 6.22 8.69 12.66
CA ARG A 191 7.07 9.63 11.90
C ARG A 191 8.49 9.83 12.48
N VAL A 192 8.67 9.59 13.78
CA VAL A 192 9.95 9.74 14.47
C VAL A 192 10.69 8.41 14.70
N GLY A 193 10.21 7.32 14.11
CA GLY A 193 10.85 6.01 14.22
C GLY A 193 10.61 5.29 15.54
N ARG A 194 9.58 5.67 16.31
CA ARG A 194 9.19 4.97 17.55
C ARG A 194 8.08 3.96 17.26
N PRO A 195 8.14 2.74 17.83
CA PRO A 195 7.11 1.73 17.63
C PRO A 195 5.78 2.18 18.26
N VAL A 196 4.68 1.92 17.56
CA VAL A 196 3.32 2.17 18.04
C VAL A 196 2.80 0.87 18.68
N LYS A 197 2.38 0.94 19.95
CA LYS A 197 1.96 -0.24 20.73
C LYS A 197 0.62 -0.84 20.29
N VAL A 198 -0.25 -0.04 19.67
CA VAL A 198 -1.57 -0.48 19.19
C VAL A 198 -1.79 0.10 17.81
N TRP A 199 -2.02 -0.77 16.84
CA TRP A 199 -2.49 -0.40 15.52
C TRP A 199 -3.42 -1.50 15.02
N LEU A 200 -4.65 -1.09 14.70
CA LEU A 200 -5.64 -1.96 14.08
C LEU A 200 -5.39 -1.92 12.56
N LEU A 201 -5.07 -3.09 12.01
CA LEU A 201 -4.90 -3.35 10.57
C LEU A 201 -6.19 -3.09 9.80
#